data_AF-A0A6H1ZYZ7-F1
#
_entry.id   AF-A0A6H1ZYZ7-F1
#
_cell.length_a   1.000
_cell.length_b   1.000
_cell.length_c   1.000
_cell.angle_alpha   90.00
_cell.angle_beta   90.00
_cell.angle_gamma   90.00
#
_symmetry.space_group_name_H-M   'P 1'
#
loop_
_entity.id
_entity.type
_entity.pdbx_description
1 polymer ?
#
loop_
_entity_poly.entity_id
_entity_poly.type
_entity_poly.pdbx_seq_one_letter_code
_entity_poly.pdbx_strand_id
1 'polypeptide(L)'
;MEKSMVNPEIKSGLAFHCHHDTLVEWVSNYDERVEAIKANKPLEEQELRLRLFKLIPIERLPTELLEARAAYAKARAACAKAYFEGLHRELCPDCPWNGETIFSNKQI
;
A
#
# COMPACT_ATOMS: atom_id res chain seq x y z
N MET A 1 1.91 2.20 31.72
CA MET A 1 1.16 1.75 30.53
C MET A 1 1.19 2.88 29.52
N GLU A 2 2.12 2.82 28.57
CA GLU A 2 2.22 3.81 27.51
C GLU A 2 1.10 3.53 26.50
N LYS A 3 0.13 4.44 26.40
CA LYS A 3 -0.96 4.32 25.43
C LYS A 3 -0.34 4.37 24.03
N SER A 4 -0.67 3.37 23.22
CA SER A 4 -0.30 3.24 21.82
C SER A 4 -0.35 4.60 21.10
N MET A 5 0.80 5.05 20.60
CA MET A 5 0.94 6.25 19.76
C MET A 5 0.50 6.00 18.31
N VAL A 6 -0.15 4.87 18.02
CA VAL A 6 -0.64 4.57 16.68
C VAL A 6 -2.04 5.16 16.53
N ASN A 7 -2.15 6.22 15.72
CA ASN A 7 -3.42 6.77 15.29
C ASN A 7 -4.23 5.66 14.56
N PRO A 8 -5.43 5.29 15.02
CA PRO A 8 -6.24 4.23 14.41
C PRO A 8 -6.66 4.53 12.95
N GLU A 9 -6.49 5.75 12.47
CA GLU A 9 -6.76 6.13 11.08
C GLU A 9 -5.61 5.82 10.12
N ILE A 10 -4.39 5.58 10.62
CA ILE A 10 -3.24 5.27 9.76
C ILE A 10 -3.32 3.81 9.34
N LYS A 11 -3.76 3.58 8.10
CA LYS A 11 -3.88 2.24 7.51
C LYS A 11 -2.74 1.88 6.56
N SER A 12 -1.81 2.78 6.28
CA SER A 12 -0.69 2.51 5.37
C SER A 12 0.62 2.95 5.97
N GLY A 13 1.71 2.24 5.65
CA GLY A 13 3.00 2.52 6.25
C GLY A 13 4.01 1.41 6.04
N LEU A 14 5.22 1.61 6.58
CA LEU A 14 6.16 0.51 6.74
C LEU A 14 5.67 -0.41 7.84
N ALA A 15 5.73 -1.72 7.60
CA ALA A 15 5.32 -2.71 8.57
C ALA A 15 6.37 -3.82 8.67
N PHE A 16 6.53 -4.35 9.89
CA PHE A 16 7.25 -5.59 10.08
C PHE A 16 6.46 -6.77 9.54
N HIS A 17 7.15 -7.73 8.91
CA HIS A 17 6.60 -9.05 8.56
C HIS A 17 5.24 -9.02 7.85
N CYS A 18 5.00 -8.03 6.98
CA CYS A 18 3.83 -8.06 6.12
C CYS A 18 3.85 -9.33 5.25
N HIS A 19 5.01 -9.75 4.74
CA HIS A 19 5.30 -11.11 4.26
C HIS A 19 6.24 -11.86 5.21
N HIS A 20 6.20 -13.20 5.23
CA HIS A 20 6.94 -14.01 6.23
C HIS A 20 8.47 -14.03 6.01
N ASP A 21 8.91 -13.67 4.82
CA ASP A 21 10.30 -13.70 4.34
C ASP A 21 10.91 -12.30 4.28
N THR A 22 10.13 -11.27 4.60
CA THR A 22 10.50 -9.87 4.46
C THR A 22 10.39 -9.19 5.81
N LEU A 23 11.50 -8.64 6.30
CA LEU A 23 11.52 -8.00 7.62
C LEU A 23 10.70 -6.72 7.64
N VAL A 24 10.87 -5.84 6.65
CA VAL A 24 10.19 -4.55 6.54
C VAL A 24 9.74 -4.31 5.10
N GLU A 25 8.47 -3.98 4.90
CA GLU A 25 7.94 -3.55 3.61
C GLU A 25 6.79 -2.55 3.76
N TRP A 26 6.36 -1.94 2.65
CA TRP A 26 5.19 -1.08 2.64
C TRP A 26 3.90 -1.90 2.62
N VAL A 27 2.97 -1.58 3.51
CA VAL A 27 1.58 -2.00 3.40
C VAL A 27 0.71 -0.81 2.99
N SER A 28 -0.10 -0.99 1.94
CA SER A 28 -1.04 0.03 1.45
C SER A 28 -2.31 0.11 2.29
N ASN A 29 -2.76 -1.01 2.84
CA ASN A 29 -3.90 -1.09 3.74
C ASN A 29 -3.70 -2.21 4.77
N TYR A 30 -3.53 -1.83 6.03
CA TYR A 30 -3.24 -2.72 7.14
C TYR A 30 -4.41 -3.68 7.43
N ASP A 31 -5.63 -3.17 7.43
CA ASP A 31 -6.82 -3.97 7.72
C ASP A 31 -7.04 -5.02 6.63
N GLU A 32 -6.91 -4.65 5.36
CA GLU A 32 -6.98 -5.60 4.25
C GLU A 32 -5.91 -6.69 4.38
N ARG A 33 -4.70 -6.34 4.85
CA ARG A 33 -3.66 -7.34 5.08
C ARG A 33 -4.00 -8.28 6.23
N VAL A 34 -4.56 -7.76 7.33
CA VAL A 34 -5.05 -8.58 8.46
C VAL A 34 -6.11 -9.57 7.97
N GLU A 35 -7.09 -9.11 7.20
CA GLU A 35 -8.13 -9.98 6.66
C GLU A 35 -7.58 -10.99 5.65
N ALA A 36 -6.62 -10.59 4.81
CA ALA A 36 -5.95 -11.50 3.90
C ALA A 36 -5.13 -12.60 4.62
N ILE A 37 -4.56 -12.29 5.80
CA ILE A 37 -3.87 -13.29 6.63
C ILE A 37 -4.88 -14.33 7.14
N LYS A 38 -6.02 -13.88 7.67
CA LYS A 38 -7.09 -14.76 8.18
C LYS A 38 -7.73 -15.61 7.09
N ALA A 39 -7.93 -15.04 5.91
CA ALA A 39 -8.63 -15.71 4.81
C ALA A 39 -7.76 -16.73 4.07
N ASN A 40 -6.45 -16.46 3.91
CA ASN A 40 -5.63 -17.16 2.91
C ASN A 40 -4.38 -17.87 3.46
N LYS A 41 -3.99 -17.64 4.72
CA LYS A 41 -2.78 -18.26 5.29
C LYS A 41 -3.12 -19.54 6.07
N PRO A 42 -2.21 -20.55 6.09
CA PRO A 42 -2.41 -21.75 6.89
C PRO A 42 -2.75 -21.39 8.34
N LEU A 43 -3.73 -22.09 8.92
CA LEU A 43 -4.31 -21.74 10.21
C LEU A 43 -3.25 -21.65 11.32
N GLU A 44 -2.29 -22.57 11.29
CA GLU A 44 -1.14 -22.67 12.19
C GLU A 44 -0.15 -21.50 12.08
N GLU A 45 -0.17 -20.75 10.96
CA GLU A 45 0.68 -19.57 10.77
C GLU A 45 -0.01 -18.27 11.21
N GLN A 46 -1.34 -18.24 11.27
CA GLN A 46 -2.11 -16.99 11.39
C GLN A 46 -1.79 -16.25 12.69
N GLU A 47 -1.73 -16.95 13.83
CA GLU A 47 -1.43 -16.34 15.12
C GLU A 47 -0.07 -15.63 15.10
N LEU A 48 0.96 -16.33 14.61
CA LEU A 48 2.31 -15.77 14.54
C LEU A 48 2.37 -14.57 13.60
N ARG A 49 1.76 -14.69 12.42
CA ARG A 49 1.71 -13.62 11.42
C ARG A 49 1.01 -12.38 11.97
N LEU A 50 -0.16 -12.52 12.57
CA LEU A 50 -0.92 -11.39 13.12
C LEU A 50 -0.19 -10.76 14.31
N ARG A 51 0.51 -11.55 15.12
CA ARG A 51 1.31 -11.04 16.24
C ARG A 51 2.54 -10.24 15.79
N LEU A 52 3.18 -10.65 14.70
CA LEU A 52 4.40 -10.01 14.19
C LEU A 52 4.14 -8.90 13.16
N PHE A 53 3.03 -8.97 12.43
CA PHE A 53 2.63 -7.95 11.48
C PHE A 53 2.22 -6.66 12.22
N LYS A 54 3.08 -5.64 12.16
CA LYS A 54 2.89 -4.37 12.87
C LYS A 54 3.36 -3.19 12.04
N LEU A 55 2.54 -2.15 11.96
CA LEU A 55 2.98 -0.85 11.45
C LEU A 55 4.09 -0.28 12.33
N ILE A 56 5.10 0.27 11.68
CA ILE A 56 6.19 1.00 12.32
C ILE A 56 5.72 2.46 12.47
N PRO A 57 5.68 3.03 13.69
CA PRO A 57 5.33 4.43 13.89
C PRO A 57 6.26 5.34 13.10
N ILE A 58 5.71 6.38 12.47
CA ILE A 58 6.48 7.26 11.56
C ILE A 58 7.60 7.99 12.31
N GLU A 59 7.40 8.29 13.59
CA GLU A 59 8.36 8.95 14.48
C GLU A 59 9.57 8.05 14.81
N ARG A 60 9.48 6.75 14.52
CA ARG A 60 10.54 5.76 14.73
C ARG A 60 11.31 5.46 13.44
N LEU A 61 10.92 6.07 12.32
CA LEU A 61 11.60 5.89 11.04
C LEU A 61 12.73 6.92 10.88
N PRO A 62 13.88 6.54 10.28
CA PRO A 62 14.93 7.49 9.93
C PRO A 62 14.43 8.55 8.95
N THR A 63 14.85 9.79 9.11
CA THR A 63 14.47 10.90 8.23
C THR A 63 14.84 10.63 6.78
N GLU A 64 16.02 10.06 6.53
CA GLU A 64 16.52 9.73 5.20
C GLU A 64 15.60 8.73 4.47
N LEU A 65 15.01 7.80 5.22
CA LEU A 65 14.05 6.83 4.68
C LEU A 65 12.73 7.50 4.28
N LEU A 66 12.27 8.46 5.08
CA LEU A 66 11.08 9.24 4.78
C LEU A 66 11.29 10.10 3.53
N GLU A 67 12.44 10.76 3.42
CA GLU A 67 12.84 11.55 2.25
C GLU A 67 12.95 10.69 0.99
N ALA A 68 13.63 9.54 1.08
CA ALA A 68 13.75 8.59 -0.03
C ALA A 68 12.38 8.10 -0.51
N ARG A 69 11.45 7.84 0.41
CA ARG A 69 10.06 7.48 0.07
C ARG A 69 9.31 8.61 -0.62
N ALA A 70 9.43 9.84 -0.12
CA ALA A 70 8.80 11.00 -0.74
C ALA A 70 9.33 11.21 -2.17
N ALA A 71 10.64 11.08 -2.36
CA ALA A 71 11.28 11.15 -3.68
C ALA A 71 10.79 10.03 -4.61
N TYR A 72 10.73 8.79 -4.13
CA TYR A 72 10.19 7.65 -4.89
C TYR A 72 8.73 7.89 -5.29
N ALA A 73 7.87 8.34 -4.38
CA ALA A 73 6.47 8.61 -4.67
C ALA A 73 6.30 9.70 -5.74
N LYS A 74 7.10 10.77 -5.66
CA LYS A 74 7.11 11.85 -6.66
C LYS A 74 7.59 11.34 -8.02
N ALA A 75 8.67 10.56 -8.06
CA ALA A 75 9.20 9.98 -9.29
C ALA A 75 8.21 9.01 -9.95
N ARG A 76 7.57 8.15 -9.15
CA ARG A 76 6.53 7.23 -9.62
C ARG A 76 5.34 7.98 -10.22
N ALA A 77 4.85 9.03 -9.55
CA ALA A 77 3.75 9.85 -10.05
C ALA A 77 4.11 10.57 -11.36
N ALA A 78 5.32 11.11 -11.45
CA ALA A 78 5.81 11.76 -12.67
C ALA A 78 5.94 10.78 -13.84
N CYS A 79 6.50 9.58 -13.59
CA CYS A 79 6.60 8.52 -14.60
C CYS A 79 5.22 8.05 -15.06
N ALA A 80 4.28 7.84 -14.13
CA ALA A 80 2.93 7.39 -14.46
C ALA A 80 2.21 8.37 -15.38
N LYS A 81 2.31 9.68 -15.09
CA LYS A 81 1.74 10.72 -15.93
C LYS A 81 2.41 10.79 -17.31
N ALA A 82 3.74 10.77 -17.38
CA ALA A 82 4.44 11.01 -18.63
C ALA A 82 4.46 9.79 -19.56
N TYR A 83 4.72 8.60 -19.02
CA TYR A 83 4.97 7.39 -19.81
C TYR A 83 3.72 6.52 -19.94
N PHE A 84 3.05 6.20 -18.83
CA PHE A 84 1.93 5.25 -18.87
C PHE A 84 0.67 5.84 -19.53
N GLU A 85 0.43 7.15 -19.46
CA GLU A 85 -0.67 7.76 -20.24
C GLU A 85 -0.47 7.62 -21.75
N GLY A 86 0.77 7.78 -22.23
CA GLY A 86 1.11 7.58 -23.64
C GLY A 86 0.94 6.11 -24.03
N LEU A 87 1.59 5.22 -23.28
CA LEU A 87 1.52 3.78 -23.51
C LEU A 87 0.08 3.24 -23.44
N HIS A 88 -0.75 3.76 -22.53
CA HIS A 88 -2.16 3.39 -22.43
C HIS A 88 -2.94 3.77 -23.68
N ARG A 89 -2.71 4.96 -24.27
CA ARG A 89 -3.34 5.33 -25.55
C ARG A 89 -2.92 4.41 -26.70
N GLU A 90 -1.68 3.94 -26.70
CA GLU A 90 -1.18 3.02 -27.74
C GLU A 90 -1.74 1.60 -27.58
N LEU A 91 -1.73 1.07 -26.35
CA LEU A 91 -2.14 -0.31 -26.06
C LEU A 91 -3.66 -0.47 -25.88
N CYS A 92 -4.38 0.62 -25.62
CA CYS A 92 -5.83 0.61 -25.37
C CYS A 92 -6.53 1.74 -26.15
N PRO A 93 -6.55 1.69 -27.50
CA PRO A 93 -6.99 2.79 -28.36
C PRO A 93 -8.47 3.18 -28.17
N ASP A 94 -9.33 2.24 -27.75
CA ASP A 94 -10.76 2.48 -27.50
C ASP A 94 -11.09 2.50 -26.00
N CYS A 95 -10.11 2.80 -25.14
CA CYS A 95 -10.32 2.78 -23.70
C CYS A 95 -11.29 3.91 -23.27
N PRO A 96 -12.39 3.58 -22.57
CA PRO A 96 -13.35 4.57 -22.06
C PRO A 96 -12.86 5.40 -20.85
N TRP A 97 -11.59 5.23 -20.44
CA TRP A 97 -11.02 5.94 -19.29
C TRP A 97 -11.07 7.46 -19.47
N ASN A 98 -11.76 8.16 -18.57
CA ASN A 98 -11.91 9.61 -18.61
C ASN A 98 -10.99 10.37 -17.63
N GLY A 99 -10.02 9.69 -17.01
CA GLY A 99 -9.20 10.24 -15.93
C GLY A 99 -9.70 9.90 -14.51
N GLU A 100 -10.92 9.35 -14.39
CA GLU A 100 -11.52 8.94 -13.12
C GLU A 100 -12.06 7.50 -13.14
N THR A 101 -12.69 7.09 -14.24
CA THR A 101 -13.29 5.76 -14.41
C THR A 101 -13.30 5.29 -15.86
N ILE A 102 -13.30 3.97 -16.08
CA ILE A 102 -13.52 3.32 -17.38
C ILE A 102 -15.00 3.05 -17.66
N PHE A 103 -15.89 3.24 -16.69
CA PHE A 103 -17.31 2.97 -16.87
C PHE A 103 -18.02 4.23 -17.36
N SER A 104 -18.13 4.39 -18.68
CA SER A 104 -18.74 5.58 -19.32
C SER A 104 -20.25 5.73 -19.11
N ASN A 105 -20.92 4.79 -18.42
CA ASN A 105 -22.35 4.83 -18.15
C ASN A 105 -22.63 4.42 -16.69
N LYS A 106 -22.52 5.36 -15.75
CA LYS A 106 -23.42 5.32 -14.59
C LYS A 106 -24.74 5.96 -15.05
N GLN A 107 -25.66 5.16 -15.58
CA GLN A 107 -27.07 5.53 -15.44
C GLN A 107 -27.35 5.48 -13.94
N ILE A 108 -27.42 6.66 -13.33
CA ILE A 108 -28.07 6.85 -12.03
C ILE A 108 -29.57 6.75 -12.27
#